data_AF-A0A2E5I5P7-F1
#
_entry.id   AF-A0A2E5I5P7-F1
#
_cell.length_a   1.000
_cell.length_b   1.000
_cell.length_c   1.000
_cell.angle_alpha   90.00
_cell.angle_beta   90.00
_cell.angle_gamma   90.00
#
_symmetry.space_group_name_H-M   'P 1'
#
loop_
_entity.id
_entity.type
_entity.pdbx_description
1 polymer ?
#
loop_
_entity_poly.entity_id
_entity_poly.type
_entity_poly.pdbx_seq_one_letter_code
_entity_poly.pdbx_strand_id
1 'polypeptide(L)'
;MTTGQESAWFVIFSLWLTILTSHLTQFTDEPYAPKRRPTVKQIEVLIHRADGLTQEKIAEIMGVSRRTIRQHINALKKRGIEVP
;
A
#
# COMPACT_ATOMS: atom_id res chain seq x y z
N MET A 1 39.28 -9.23 -42.92
CA MET A 1 40.06 -8.52 -41.88
C MET A 1 39.81 -7.04 -42.12
N THR A 2 39.19 -6.24 -41.27
CA THR A 2 38.78 -6.35 -39.86
C THR A 2 37.52 -5.48 -39.69
N THR A 3 36.47 -6.06 -39.12
CA THR A 3 35.29 -5.39 -38.59
C THR A 3 35.74 -4.41 -37.51
N GLY A 4 35.45 -3.11 -37.64
CA GLY A 4 36.09 -2.13 -36.77
C GLY A 4 35.46 -0.75 -36.73
N GLN A 5 34.13 -0.62 -36.76
CA GLN A 5 33.50 0.67 -36.43
C GLN A 5 31.99 0.60 -36.08
N GLU A 6 31.54 -0.36 -35.26
CA GLU A 6 30.10 -0.42 -34.85
C GLU A 6 29.88 -0.64 -33.35
N SER A 7 30.89 -0.44 -32.51
CA SER A 7 30.88 -0.98 -31.14
C SER A 7 30.75 0.05 -30.01
N ALA A 8 30.91 1.36 -30.26
CA ALA A 8 30.86 2.36 -29.18
C ALA A 8 29.46 2.46 -28.54
N TRP A 9 28.41 2.57 -29.36
CA TRP A 9 27.03 2.61 -28.87
C TRP A 9 26.59 1.29 -28.25
N PHE A 10 27.13 0.16 -28.73
CA PHE A 10 26.81 -1.16 -28.20
C PHE A 10 27.35 -1.37 -26.77
N VAL A 11 28.55 -0.87 -26.49
CA VAL A 11 29.15 -0.92 -25.14
C VAL A 11 28.38 -0.02 -24.17
N ILE A 12 28.01 1.20 -24.60
CA ILE A 12 27.22 2.12 -23.77
C ILE A 12 25.82 1.54 -23.51
N PHE A 13 25.17 1.02 -24.56
CA PHE A 13 23.86 0.38 -24.46
C PHE A 13 23.90 -0.85 -23.55
N SER A 14 24.91 -1.70 -23.69
CA SER A 14 25.09 -2.87 -22.83
C SER A 14 25.31 -2.45 -21.37
N LEU A 15 26.12 -1.42 -21.12
CA LEU A 15 26.35 -0.92 -19.76
C LEU A 15 25.08 -0.33 -19.14
N TRP A 16 24.29 0.42 -19.92
CA TRP A 16 22.99 0.94 -19.49
C TRP A 16 21.96 -0.17 -19.24
N LEU A 17 21.96 -1.19 -20.10
CA LEU A 17 21.07 -2.36 -19.97
C LEU A 17 21.41 -3.18 -18.72
N THR A 18 22.70 -3.31 -18.38
CA THR A 18 23.13 -3.96 -17.12
C THR A 18 22.67 -3.17 -15.90
N ILE A 19 22.81 -1.84 -15.89
CA ILE A 19 22.34 -0.99 -14.79
C ILE A 19 20.81 -1.08 -14.64
N LEU A 20 20.08 -1.09 -15.77
CA LEU A 20 18.63 -1.21 -15.79
C LEU A 20 18.15 -2.58 -15.28
N THR A 21 18.84 -3.66 -15.67
CA THR A 21 18.51 -5.02 -15.20
C THR A 21 18.88 -5.23 -13.74
N SER A 22 19.97 -4.64 -13.24
CA SER A 22 20.31 -4.68 -11.80
C SER A 22 19.27 -3.98 -10.92
N HIS A 23 18.63 -2.91 -11.41
CA HIS A 23 17.57 -2.22 -10.68
C HIS A 23 16.23 -2.96 -10.67
N LEU A 24 15.96 -3.79 -11.67
CA LEU A 24 14.69 -4.54 -11.78
C LEU A 24 14.62 -5.77 -10.84
N THR A 25 15.76 -6.24 -10.32
CA THR A 25 15.81 -7.39 -9.40
C THR A 25 15.49 -7.04 -7.95
N GLN A 26 15.26 -5.76 -7.62
CA GLN A 26 14.87 -5.35 -6.26
C GLN A 26 13.36 -5.39 -6.02
N PHE A 27 12.56 -6.00 -6.92
CA PHE A 27 11.15 -6.25 -6.66
C PHE A 27 11.03 -7.35 -5.61
N THR A 28 10.99 -6.89 -4.35
CA THR A 28 10.92 -7.68 -3.13
C THR A 28 9.91 -8.82 -3.21
N ASP A 29 10.38 -10.05 -3.06
CA ASP A 29 9.60 -11.21 -2.63
C ASP A 29 9.18 -11.05 -1.15
N GLU A 30 8.46 -9.98 -0.83
CA GLU A 30 7.71 -9.95 0.43
C GLU A 30 6.48 -10.84 0.23
N PRO A 31 6.25 -11.87 1.07
CA PRO A 31 5.09 -12.73 0.91
C PRO A 31 3.84 -11.88 1.11
N TYR A 32 3.20 -11.48 0.00
CA TYR A 32 1.96 -10.71 0.01
C TYR A 32 0.85 -11.59 0.60
N ALA A 33 0.74 -11.59 1.93
CA ALA A 33 -0.43 -12.08 2.61
C ALA A 33 -1.58 -11.12 2.26
N PRO A 34 -2.64 -11.56 1.57
CA PRO A 34 -3.70 -10.65 1.16
C PRO A 34 -4.35 -10.05 2.41
N LYS A 35 -4.14 -8.75 2.62
CA LYS A 35 -4.81 -8.00 3.69
C LYS A 35 -6.32 -8.14 3.46
N ARG A 36 -7.02 -8.85 4.36
CA ARG A 36 -8.48 -9.05 4.25
C ARG A 36 -9.18 -7.70 4.13
N ARG A 37 -10.10 -7.61 3.15
CA ARG A 37 -10.90 -6.39 2.91
C ARG A 37 -11.60 -5.94 4.20
N PRO A 38 -11.75 -4.62 4.43
CA PRO A 38 -12.56 -4.10 5.53
C PRO A 38 -13.99 -4.64 5.47
N THR A 39 -14.58 -4.88 6.63
CA THR A 39 -16.01 -5.23 6.70
C THR A 39 -16.88 -4.00 6.46
N VAL A 40 -18.17 -4.18 6.14
CA VAL A 40 -19.13 -3.08 5.95
C VAL A 40 -19.12 -2.11 7.15
N LYS A 41 -19.14 -2.63 8.37
CA LYS A 41 -19.06 -1.82 9.60
C LYS A 41 -17.77 -1.02 9.70
N GLN A 42 -16.64 -1.55 9.22
CA GLN A 42 -15.38 -0.83 9.22
C GLN A 42 -15.34 0.27 8.15
N ILE A 43 -15.98 0.04 7.01
CA ILE A 43 -16.14 1.06 5.95
C ILE A 43 -17.00 2.21 6.48
N GLU A 44 -18.10 1.90 7.17
CA GLU A 44 -18.97 2.91 7.78
C GLU A 44 -18.24 3.76 8.83
N VAL A 45 -17.39 3.14 9.66
CA VAL A 45 -16.49 3.89 10.56
C VAL A 45 -15.53 4.80 9.80
N LEU A 46 -14.97 4.37 8.66
CA LEU A 46 -14.08 5.20 7.85
C LEU A 46 -14.81 6.40 7.24
N ILE A 47 -16.02 6.19 6.71
CA ILE A 47 -16.84 7.27 6.13
C ILE A 47 -17.09 8.34 7.19
N HIS A 48 -17.61 7.94 8.37
CA HIS A 48 -17.89 8.91 9.42
C HIS A 48 -16.64 9.60 9.99
N ARG A 49 -15.49 8.92 9.98
CA ARG A 49 -14.20 9.54 10.37
C ARG A 49 -13.74 10.56 9.32
N ALA A 50 -13.93 10.27 8.03
CA ALA A 50 -13.66 11.22 6.95
C ALA A 50 -14.59 12.45 7.04
N ASP A 51 -15.82 12.27 7.52
CA ASP A 51 -16.75 13.37 7.82
C ASP A 51 -16.38 14.17 9.10
N GLY A 52 -15.27 13.82 9.77
CA GLY A 52 -14.79 14.51 10.96
C GLY A 52 -15.51 14.15 12.26
N LEU A 53 -16.35 13.10 12.27
CA LEU A 53 -17.10 12.72 13.47
C LEU A 53 -16.19 12.10 14.55
N THR A 54 -16.53 12.37 15.81
CA THR A 54 -15.87 11.76 16.97
C THR A 54 -16.26 10.30 17.14
N GLN A 55 -15.45 9.51 17.84
CA GLN A 55 -15.76 8.10 18.09
C GLN A 55 -17.04 7.93 18.90
N GLU A 56 -17.32 8.87 19.81
CA GLU A 56 -18.56 8.96 20.58
C GLU A 56 -19.76 9.13 19.64
N LYS A 57 -19.67 10.08 18.70
CA LYS A 57 -20.79 10.34 17.79
C LYS A 57 -21.05 9.19 16.84
N ILE A 58 -19.98 8.55 16.35
CA ILE A 58 -20.07 7.34 15.51
C ILE A 58 -20.72 6.20 16.30
N ALA A 59 -20.35 6.02 17.56
CA ALA A 59 -20.92 5.00 18.43
C ALA A 59 -22.43 5.20 18.62
N GLU A 60 -22.88 6.44 18.83
CA GLU A 60 -24.30 6.80 18.89
C GLU A 60 -25.03 6.45 17.58
N ILE A 61 -24.49 6.89 16.44
CA ILE A 61 -25.11 6.68 15.11
C ILE A 61 -25.24 5.19 14.78
N MET A 62 -24.18 4.42 15.04
CA MET A 62 -24.14 2.99 14.74
C MET A 62 -24.81 2.12 15.80
N GLY A 63 -25.28 2.69 16.92
CA GLY A 63 -25.90 1.95 18.01
C GLY A 63 -24.96 0.95 18.70
N VAL A 64 -23.67 1.27 18.80
CA VAL A 64 -22.65 0.41 19.42
C VAL A 64 -21.87 1.15 20.50
N SER A 65 -21.06 0.43 21.28
CA SER A 65 -20.20 1.08 22.26
C SER A 65 -19.03 1.83 21.60
N ARG A 66 -18.57 2.94 22.21
CA ARG A 66 -17.32 3.60 21.82
C ARG A 66 -16.13 2.62 21.79
N ARG A 67 -16.11 1.65 22.71
CA ARG A 67 -15.07 0.60 22.74
C ARG A 67 -15.08 -0.23 21.47
N THR A 68 -16.24 -0.57 20.92
CA THR A 68 -16.40 -1.28 19.66
C THR A 68 -15.85 -0.46 18.49
N ILE A 69 -16.13 0.84 18.44
CA ILE A 69 -15.54 1.75 17.44
C ILE A 69 -14.02 1.76 17.54
N ARG A 70 -13.46 1.88 18.75
CA ARG A 70 -12.01 1.81 18.97
C ARG A 70 -11.41 0.49 18.48
N GLN A 71 -12.10 -0.63 18.68
CA GLN A 71 -11.66 -1.93 18.17
C GLN A 71 -11.66 -1.97 16.63
N HIS A 72 -12.67 -1.43 15.98
CA HIS A 72 -12.72 -1.33 14.52
C HIS A 72 -11.56 -0.47 13.97
N ILE A 73 -11.30 0.69 14.57
CA ILE A 73 -10.18 1.58 14.21
C ILE A 73 -8.84 0.85 14.40
N ASN A 74 -8.63 0.19 15.54
CA ASN A 74 -7.39 -0.55 15.78
C ASN A 74 -7.19 -1.70 14.79
N ALA A 75 -8.27 -2.40 14.42
CA ALA A 75 -8.22 -3.45 13.42
C ALA A 75 -7.89 -2.91 12.01
N LEU A 76 -8.36 -1.71 11.66
CA LEU A 76 -8.01 -1.02 10.41
C LEU A 76 -6.53 -0.60 10.40
N LYS A 77 -6.05 0.04 11.49
CA LYS A 77 -4.64 0.43 11.62
C LYS A 77 -3.67 -0.76 11.56
N LYS A 78 -4.02 -1.89 12.20
CA LYS A 78 -3.24 -3.14 12.10
C LYS A 78 -3.15 -3.69 10.68
N ARG A 79 -4.09 -3.33 9.80
CA ARG A 79 -4.06 -3.67 8.38
C ARG A 79 -3.32 -2.61 7.54
N GLY A 80 -2.80 -1.54 8.16
CA GLY A 80 -2.18 -0.42 7.46
C GLY A 80 -3.18 0.45 6.71
N ILE A 81 -4.44 0.47 7.15
CA ILE A 81 -5.44 1.41 6.65
C ILE A 81 -5.43 2.60 7.60
N GLU A 82 -5.10 3.76 7.05
CA GLU A 82 -5.12 5.02 7.79
C GLU A 82 -6.56 5.44 8.08
N VAL A 83 -6.78 5.91 9.30
CA VAL A 83 -8.09 6.39 9.75
C VAL A 83 -7.92 7.88 10.05
N PRO A 84 -8.55 8.78 9.26
CA PRO A 84 -8.50 10.22 9.50
C PRO A 84 -9.14 10.58 10.85
#